data_AF-A0AAN7B8S6-F1
#
_entry.id   AF-A0AAN7B8S6-F1
#
_cell.length_a   1.000
_cell.length_b   1.000
_cell.length_c   1.000
_cell.angle_alpha   90.00
_cell.angle_beta   90.00
_cell.angle_gamma   90.00
#
_symmetry.space_group_name_H-M   'P 1'
#
loop_
_entity.id
_entity.type
_entity.pdbx_description
1 polymer ?
#
loop_
_entity_poly.entity_id
_entity_poly.type
_entity_poly.pdbx_seq_one_letter_code
_entity_poly.pdbx_strand_id
1 'polypeptide(L)'
;MSTQQPGQLGPGSQPPPGPPYLPQVAQLGGLPTPNPDDIISGVLLAFFVAGAATHMTIFQINRRREHKFIFSVLLFGFCMARIAALVMRIVLASRPTNVSIGIAANIFVAAGVLLLFIVNLLFSQRIVRAYHPSFGWNRGVTVAFRFLLFSVIALLIMVITTTVHSFFTLDMAVRQKEREVALFAGTYLAVLAFLPIPIVITAVVWPRDKELKIDKFGQGRLRTKVRLLLFTSTLLSLGAGFRIGVNFSPRPITNPAWYHSKAAFYCFNFVIELIVVYVYAIARFDKRFHIPNGSKGPGHYRGLNTERVDNGRGDEHGDGDVEAGNPAGTEDGHRAESRSSVQKPAPGPEVV
;
A
#
# COMPACT_ATOMS: atom_id res chain seq x y z
N MET A 1 -11.54 -59.18 -10.84
CA MET A 1 -11.17 -58.66 -9.51
C MET A 1 -9.78 -59.17 -9.20
N SER A 2 -8.77 -58.32 -9.37
CA SER A 2 -7.38 -58.66 -9.10
C SER A 2 -6.79 -57.53 -8.28
N THR A 3 -6.68 -57.78 -6.99
CA THR A 3 -6.12 -56.93 -5.95
C THR A 3 -4.63 -56.69 -6.24
N GLN A 4 -4.26 -55.46 -6.63
CA GLN A 4 -2.87 -55.05 -6.69
C GLN A 4 -2.35 -54.80 -5.28
N GLN A 5 -1.36 -55.59 -4.91
CA GLN A 5 -0.54 -55.49 -3.71
C GLN A 5 0.28 -54.19 -3.75
N PRO A 6 0.35 -53.39 -2.66
CA PRO A 6 1.23 -52.23 -2.62
C PRO A 6 2.70 -52.69 -2.64
N GLY A 7 3.46 -52.12 -3.58
CA GLY A 7 4.85 -52.47 -3.84
C GLY A 7 5.74 -52.31 -2.62
N GLN A 8 6.50 -53.38 -2.32
CA GLN A 8 7.59 -53.38 -1.35
C GLN A 8 8.65 -52.33 -1.74
N LEU A 9 8.90 -51.40 -0.83
CA LEU A 9 10.05 -50.51 -0.85
C LEU A 9 11.33 -51.34 -0.65
N GLY A 10 12.30 -51.20 -1.54
CA GLY A 10 13.60 -51.86 -1.44
C GLY A 10 14.39 -51.43 -0.20
N PRO A 11 15.23 -52.31 0.36
CA PRO A 11 16.00 -52.02 1.57
C PRO A 11 17.15 -51.05 1.24
N GLY A 12 16.95 -49.75 1.50
CA GLY A 12 18.02 -48.75 1.35
C GLY A 12 17.58 -47.29 1.28
N SER A 13 16.31 -47.00 1.04
CA SER A 13 15.83 -45.61 1.09
C SER A 13 15.51 -45.24 2.54
N GLN A 14 16.42 -44.51 3.21
CA GLN A 14 16.06 -43.84 4.45
C GLN A 14 14.82 -42.98 4.22
N PRO A 15 13.83 -43.00 5.13
CA PRO A 15 12.67 -42.13 4.99
C PRO A 15 13.15 -40.68 4.85
N PRO A 16 12.53 -39.89 3.96
CA PRO A 16 12.93 -38.50 3.77
C PRO A 16 12.91 -37.78 5.14
N PRO A 17 13.88 -36.89 5.42
CA PRO A 17 13.90 -36.09 6.64
C PRO A 17 12.54 -35.43 6.86
N GLY A 18 12.08 -35.35 8.12
CA GLY A 18 10.79 -34.75 8.44
C GLY A 18 10.62 -33.33 7.88
N PRO A 19 9.38 -32.86 7.65
CA PRO A 19 9.14 -31.55 7.07
C PRO A 19 9.71 -30.43 7.97
N PRO A 20 10.07 -29.25 7.41
CA PRO A 20 9.89 -28.82 6.02
C PRO A 20 10.93 -29.40 5.04
N TYR A 21 10.44 -29.84 3.87
CA TYR A 21 11.24 -30.43 2.79
C TYR A 21 11.85 -29.37 1.87
N LEU A 22 12.97 -29.68 1.23
CA LEU A 22 13.56 -28.81 0.22
C LEU A 22 12.67 -28.72 -1.04
N PRO A 23 12.59 -27.56 -1.71
CA PRO A 23 11.94 -27.45 -3.00
C PRO A 23 12.54 -28.43 -4.01
N GLN A 24 11.72 -28.97 -4.91
CA GLN A 24 12.20 -29.80 -6.03
C GLN A 24 12.32 -29.00 -7.34
N VAL A 25 11.72 -27.81 -7.37
CA VAL A 25 11.73 -26.88 -8.50
C VAL A 25 12.72 -25.74 -8.26
N ALA A 26 13.39 -25.30 -9.33
CA ALA A 26 14.28 -24.15 -9.32
C ALA A 26 13.50 -22.91 -8.87
N GLN A 27 13.93 -22.33 -7.76
CA GLN A 27 13.38 -21.08 -7.25
C GLN A 27 14.04 -19.90 -7.95
N LEU A 28 13.31 -18.79 -8.08
CA LEU A 28 13.87 -17.55 -8.58
C LEU A 28 15.02 -17.08 -7.67
N GLY A 29 16.20 -16.90 -8.25
CA GLY A 29 17.43 -16.54 -7.53
C GLY A 29 18.19 -17.74 -6.95
N GLY A 30 17.68 -18.96 -7.12
CA GLY A 30 18.31 -20.19 -6.65
C GLY A 30 18.64 -20.18 -5.15
N LEU A 31 19.53 -21.11 -4.76
CA LEU A 31 20.07 -21.17 -3.41
C LEU A 31 21.05 -19.98 -3.20
N PRO A 32 20.87 -19.16 -2.15
CA PRO A 32 21.81 -18.07 -1.88
C PRO A 32 23.19 -18.59 -1.51
N THR A 33 24.23 -17.87 -1.90
CA THR A 33 25.63 -18.15 -1.53
C THR A 33 26.29 -16.85 -1.06
N PRO A 34 27.20 -16.89 -0.06
CA PRO A 34 27.75 -15.66 0.53
C PRO A 34 28.30 -14.68 -0.52
N ASN A 35 29.10 -15.19 -1.45
CA ASN A 35 29.44 -14.47 -2.68
C ASN A 35 28.56 -15.02 -3.83
N PRO A 36 27.74 -14.21 -4.54
CA PRO A 36 27.62 -12.74 -4.47
C PRO A 36 26.43 -12.21 -3.66
N ASP A 37 25.61 -13.05 -3.03
CA ASP A 37 24.34 -12.60 -2.43
C ASP A 37 24.54 -11.62 -1.27
N ASP A 38 25.58 -11.77 -0.45
CA ASP A 38 25.81 -10.90 0.71
C ASP A 38 26.17 -9.48 0.27
N ILE A 39 26.98 -9.36 -0.79
CA ILE A 39 27.40 -8.06 -1.35
C ILE A 39 26.19 -7.34 -1.94
N ILE A 40 25.44 -8.00 -2.82
CA ILE A 40 24.28 -7.40 -3.49
C ILE A 40 23.20 -7.06 -2.46
N SER A 41 22.94 -7.97 -1.51
CA SER A 41 21.95 -7.74 -0.45
C SER A 41 22.37 -6.61 0.48
N GLY A 42 23.65 -6.51 0.86
CA GLY A 42 24.16 -5.43 1.70
C GLY A 42 23.99 -4.05 1.06
N VAL A 43 24.26 -3.92 -0.23
CA VAL A 43 24.04 -2.67 -0.98
C VAL A 43 22.55 -2.31 -1.02
N LEU A 44 21.69 -3.26 -1.41
CA LEU A 44 20.24 -3.04 -1.46
C LEU A 44 19.66 -2.72 -0.07
N LEU A 45 20.16 -3.39 0.97
CA LEU A 45 19.77 -3.18 2.35
C LEU A 45 20.04 -1.73 2.76
N ALA A 46 21.24 -1.20 2.46
CA ALA A 46 21.58 0.19 2.75
C ALA A 46 20.61 1.17 2.06
N PHE A 47 20.26 0.93 0.79
CA PHE A 47 19.28 1.76 0.09
C PHE A 47 17.86 1.64 0.69
N PHE A 48 17.40 0.45 1.08
CA PHE A 48 16.09 0.32 1.72
C PHE A 48 16.05 0.92 3.13
N VAL A 49 17.16 0.87 3.88
CA VAL A 49 17.29 1.58 5.17
C VAL A 49 17.19 3.09 4.95
N ALA A 50 17.91 3.64 3.96
CA ALA A 50 17.80 5.04 3.61
C ALA A 50 16.38 5.43 3.14
N GLY A 51 15.73 4.56 2.35
CA GLY A 51 14.34 4.71 1.94
C GLY A 51 13.36 4.70 3.13
N ALA A 52 13.53 3.78 4.07
CA ALA A 52 12.74 3.70 5.30
C ALA A 52 12.88 4.97 6.14
N ALA A 53 14.11 5.41 6.37
CA ALA A 53 14.39 6.65 7.09
C ALA A 53 13.72 7.84 6.38
N THR A 54 13.88 7.95 5.06
CA THR A 54 13.28 9.03 4.26
C THR A 54 11.75 9.08 4.38
N HIS A 55 11.07 7.95 4.19
CA HIS A 55 9.60 7.89 4.25
C HIS A 55 9.07 8.11 5.67
N MET A 56 9.78 7.63 6.69
CA MET A 56 9.47 7.91 8.10
C MET A 56 9.65 9.40 8.41
N THR A 57 10.74 10.02 7.98
CA THR A 57 10.98 11.47 8.16
C THR A 57 9.90 12.29 7.46
N ILE A 58 9.53 11.95 6.22
CA ILE A 58 8.43 12.60 5.50
C ILE A 58 7.13 12.47 6.29
N PHE A 59 6.81 11.27 6.80
CA PHE A 59 5.61 11.06 7.60
C PHE A 59 5.61 11.91 8.87
N GLN A 60 6.71 11.93 9.63
CA GLN A 60 6.81 12.70 10.87
C GLN A 60 6.68 14.21 10.62
N ILE A 61 7.34 14.75 9.60
CA ILE A 61 7.24 16.17 9.23
C ILE A 61 5.81 16.51 8.83
N ASN A 62 5.17 15.67 8.02
CA ASN A 62 3.80 15.90 7.57
C ASN A 62 2.80 15.80 8.74
N ARG A 63 2.98 14.84 9.65
CA ARG A 63 2.17 14.69 10.86
C ARG A 63 2.27 15.92 11.78
N ARG A 64 3.47 16.48 11.95
CA ARG A 64 3.69 17.73 12.72
C ARG A 64 3.01 18.95 12.10
N ARG A 65 2.70 18.91 10.80
CA ARG A 65 1.99 19.96 10.05
C ARG A 65 0.52 19.61 9.80
N GLU A 66 -0.04 18.65 10.54
CA GLU A 66 -1.40 18.11 10.38
C GLU A 66 -1.75 17.58 8.97
N HIS A 67 -0.74 17.37 8.12
CA HIS A 67 -0.87 16.74 6.81
C HIS A 67 -0.81 15.21 6.96
N LYS A 68 -1.97 14.57 7.09
CA LYS A 68 -2.06 13.11 7.23
C LYS A 68 -1.91 12.43 5.86
N PHE A 69 -0.71 11.89 5.56
CA PHE A 69 -0.46 11.10 4.36
C PHE A 69 -0.09 9.65 4.72
N ILE A 70 -1.10 8.80 4.81
CA ILE A 70 -0.99 7.40 5.26
C ILE A 70 0.00 6.59 4.39
N PHE A 71 0.11 6.90 3.09
CA PHE A 71 1.01 6.15 2.20
C PHE A 71 2.50 6.30 2.55
N SER A 72 2.91 7.37 3.25
CA SER A 72 4.31 7.46 3.73
C SER A 72 4.60 6.38 4.78
N VAL A 73 3.64 6.07 5.66
CA VAL A 73 3.79 4.96 6.63
C VAL A 73 3.76 3.62 5.94
N LEU A 74 2.89 3.46 4.92
CA LEU A 74 2.88 2.24 4.11
C LEU A 74 4.24 2.04 3.44
N LEU A 75 4.80 3.05 2.79
CA LEU A 75 6.11 2.99 2.14
C LEU A 75 7.26 2.73 3.12
N PHE A 76 7.17 3.25 4.34
CA PHE A 76 8.08 2.86 5.42
C PHE A 76 7.97 1.35 5.74
N GLY A 77 6.75 0.85 5.96
CA GLY A 77 6.51 -0.57 6.22
C GLY A 77 6.97 -1.47 5.07
N PHE A 78 6.79 -1.02 3.83
CA PHE A 78 7.33 -1.67 2.64
C PHE A 78 8.86 -1.79 2.70
N CYS A 79 9.56 -0.70 3.02
CA CYS A 79 11.02 -0.73 3.14
C CYS A 79 11.45 -1.68 4.28
N MET A 80 10.74 -1.70 5.40
CA MET A 80 11.00 -2.65 6.50
C MET A 80 10.84 -4.11 6.07
N ALA A 81 9.79 -4.43 5.30
CA ALA A 81 9.60 -5.77 4.74
C ALA A 81 10.73 -6.16 3.79
N ARG A 82 11.24 -5.21 2.98
CA ARG A 82 12.38 -5.45 2.08
C ARG A 82 13.70 -5.62 2.84
N ILE A 83 13.92 -4.86 3.91
CA ILE A 83 15.06 -5.06 4.82
C ILE A 83 15.00 -6.46 5.42
N ALA A 84 13.86 -6.88 5.96
CA ALA A 84 13.70 -8.22 6.53
C ALA A 84 13.95 -9.32 5.49
N ALA A 85 13.43 -9.18 4.26
CA ALA A 85 13.69 -10.11 3.17
C ALA A 85 15.19 -10.25 2.86
N LEU A 86 15.91 -9.13 2.76
CA LEU A 86 17.35 -9.11 2.47
C LEU A 86 18.18 -9.67 3.61
N VAL A 87 17.84 -9.37 4.87
CA VAL A 87 18.49 -9.97 6.04
C VAL A 87 18.31 -11.48 6.03
N MET A 88 17.08 -11.98 5.80
CA MET A 88 16.83 -13.42 5.71
C MET A 88 17.61 -14.06 4.56
N ARG A 89 17.78 -13.35 3.43
CA ARG A 89 18.57 -13.81 2.29
C ARG A 89 20.06 -13.96 2.65
N ILE A 90 20.65 -12.99 3.36
CA ILE A 90 22.05 -13.03 3.85
C ILE A 90 22.23 -14.18 4.86
N VAL A 91 21.32 -14.31 5.82
CA VAL A 91 21.39 -15.38 6.82
C VAL A 91 21.27 -16.75 6.15
N LEU A 92 20.39 -16.89 5.15
CA LEU A 92 20.24 -18.13 4.39
C LEU A 92 21.48 -18.46 3.55
N ALA A 93 22.20 -17.46 3.04
CA ALA A 93 23.48 -17.67 2.35
C ALA A 93 24.53 -18.30 3.26
N SER A 94 24.55 -17.92 4.54
CA SER A 94 25.43 -18.51 5.56
C SER A 94 24.92 -19.83 6.15
N ARG A 95 23.60 -20.10 6.04
CA ARG A 95 22.93 -21.27 6.63
C ARG A 95 21.96 -21.93 5.63
N PRO A 96 22.45 -22.47 4.50
CA PRO A 96 21.61 -22.91 3.38
C PRO A 96 20.71 -24.12 3.72
N THR A 97 21.03 -24.87 4.77
CA THR A 97 20.26 -26.03 5.22
C THR A 97 19.04 -25.65 6.06
N ASN A 98 18.92 -24.39 6.50
CA ASN A 98 17.80 -23.95 7.32
C ASN A 98 16.60 -23.52 6.45
N VAL A 99 15.73 -24.49 6.16
CA VAL A 99 14.55 -24.31 5.29
C VAL A 99 13.58 -23.24 5.83
N SER A 100 13.43 -23.13 7.15
CA SER A 100 12.52 -22.14 7.78
C SER A 100 12.92 -20.70 7.45
N ILE A 101 14.22 -20.41 7.37
CA ILE A 101 14.72 -19.08 6.95
C ILE A 101 14.41 -18.85 5.47
N GLY A 102 14.53 -19.88 4.63
CA GLY A 102 14.13 -19.82 3.22
C GLY A 102 12.65 -19.55 3.02
N ILE A 103 11.78 -20.20 3.80
CA ILE A 103 10.34 -19.93 3.80
C ILE A 103 10.07 -18.48 4.20
N ALA A 104 10.66 -18.01 5.31
CA ALA A 104 10.49 -16.63 5.78
C ALA A 104 10.96 -15.61 4.73
N ALA A 105 12.11 -15.83 4.10
CA ALA A 105 12.63 -14.96 3.04
C ALA A 105 11.63 -14.84 1.87
N ASN A 106 11.09 -15.96 1.40
CA ASN A 106 10.11 -15.98 0.31
C ASN A 106 8.80 -15.25 0.67
N ILE A 107 8.32 -15.42 1.92
CA ILE A 107 7.11 -14.72 2.40
C ILE A 107 7.33 -13.20 2.36
N PHE A 108 8.44 -12.69 2.89
CA PHE A 108 8.70 -11.24 2.86
C PHE A 108 8.91 -10.73 1.42
N VAL A 109 9.53 -11.51 0.54
CA VAL A 109 9.68 -11.16 -0.87
C VAL A 109 8.32 -11.02 -1.57
N ALA A 110 7.40 -11.96 -1.32
CA ALA A 110 6.06 -11.97 -1.90
C ALA A 110 5.15 -10.90 -1.30
N ALA A 111 5.17 -10.72 0.03
CA ALA A 111 4.31 -9.77 0.73
C ALA A 111 4.68 -8.31 0.43
N GLY A 112 5.98 -8.01 0.29
CA GLY A 112 6.47 -6.65 0.09
C GLY A 112 5.81 -5.96 -1.10
N VAL A 113 5.84 -6.58 -2.29
CA VAL A 113 5.39 -5.92 -3.53
C VAL A 113 3.92 -5.49 -3.51
N LEU A 114 3.07 -6.24 -2.81
CA LEU A 114 1.62 -6.03 -2.83
C LEU A 114 1.21 -4.67 -2.25
N LEU A 115 2.01 -4.14 -1.34
CA LEU A 115 1.75 -2.82 -0.79
C LEU A 115 1.83 -1.73 -1.86
N LEU A 116 2.75 -1.85 -2.82
CA LEU A 116 2.88 -0.91 -3.92
C LEU A 116 1.72 -1.03 -4.92
N PHE A 117 1.16 -2.23 -5.10
CA PHE A 117 -0.06 -2.43 -5.92
C PHE A 117 -1.26 -1.73 -5.28
N ILE A 118 -1.44 -1.90 -3.96
CA ILE A 118 -2.49 -1.20 -3.18
C ILE A 118 -2.35 0.32 -3.34
N VAL A 119 -1.13 0.84 -3.19
CA VAL A 119 -0.84 2.27 -3.33
C VAL A 119 -1.21 2.78 -4.73
N ASN A 120 -0.83 2.05 -5.79
CA ASN A 120 -1.16 2.44 -7.16
C ASN A 120 -2.65 2.37 -7.50
N LEU A 121 -3.37 1.36 -6.99
CA LEU A 121 -4.82 1.27 -7.13
C LEU A 121 -5.53 2.42 -6.41
N LEU A 122 -5.07 2.79 -5.22
CA LEU A 122 -5.60 3.94 -4.50
C LEU A 122 -5.31 5.25 -5.24
N PHE A 123 -4.13 5.42 -5.83
CA PHE A 123 -3.81 6.60 -6.63
C PHE A 123 -4.59 6.66 -7.94
N SER A 124 -4.83 5.53 -8.61
CA SER A 124 -5.64 5.48 -9.82
C SER A 124 -7.09 5.87 -9.53
N GLN A 125 -7.67 5.39 -8.42
CA GLN A 125 -8.98 5.83 -7.94
C GLN A 125 -9.04 7.35 -7.73
N ARG A 126 -8.00 7.94 -7.12
CA ARG A 126 -7.93 9.40 -6.89
C ARG A 126 -7.90 10.18 -8.20
N ILE A 127 -7.18 9.67 -9.21
CA ILE A 127 -7.15 10.29 -10.54
C ILE A 127 -8.53 10.18 -11.20
N VAL A 128 -9.19 9.03 -11.16
CA VAL A 128 -10.55 8.86 -11.71
C VAL A 128 -11.52 9.85 -11.07
N ARG A 129 -11.53 9.97 -9.74
CA ARG A 129 -12.38 10.92 -9.01
C ARG A 129 -12.07 12.39 -9.34
N ALA A 130 -10.82 12.72 -9.67
CA ALA A 130 -10.43 14.06 -10.07
C ALA A 130 -10.79 14.38 -11.53
N TYR A 131 -10.71 13.39 -12.44
CA TYR A 131 -11.04 13.56 -13.85
C TYR A 131 -12.55 13.55 -14.12
N HIS A 132 -13.27 12.66 -13.43
CA HIS A 132 -14.70 12.41 -13.60
C HIS A 132 -15.38 12.33 -12.22
N PRO A 133 -15.70 13.46 -11.58
CA PRO A 133 -16.25 13.45 -10.22
C PRO A 133 -17.61 12.73 -10.10
N SER A 134 -18.53 12.92 -11.04
CA SER A 134 -19.85 12.23 -11.03
C SER A 134 -19.69 10.70 -11.07
N PHE A 135 -18.86 10.21 -11.98
CA PHE A 135 -18.60 8.77 -12.15
C PHE A 135 -17.73 8.18 -11.03
N GLY A 136 -16.62 8.83 -10.69
CA GLY A 136 -15.64 8.30 -9.72
C GLY A 136 -16.14 8.24 -8.28
N TRP A 137 -17.17 9.02 -7.93
CA TRP A 137 -17.84 8.99 -6.64
C TRP A 137 -19.08 8.08 -6.63
N ASN A 138 -19.45 7.47 -7.76
CA ASN A 138 -20.52 6.49 -7.79
C ASN A 138 -20.20 5.33 -6.81
N ARG A 139 -21.25 4.85 -6.12
CA ARG A 139 -21.19 3.69 -5.21
C ARG A 139 -20.59 2.48 -5.91
N GLY A 140 -20.97 2.21 -7.16
CA GLY A 140 -20.45 1.08 -7.94
C GLY A 140 -18.93 1.12 -8.11
N VAL A 141 -18.39 2.26 -8.55
CA VAL A 141 -16.93 2.45 -8.71
C VAL A 141 -16.22 2.32 -7.37
N THR A 142 -16.77 2.90 -6.31
CA THR A 142 -16.18 2.81 -4.96
C THR A 142 -16.15 1.38 -4.42
N VAL A 143 -17.23 0.61 -4.62
CA VAL A 143 -17.31 -0.81 -4.25
C VAL A 143 -16.33 -1.64 -5.09
N ALA A 144 -16.24 -1.40 -6.40
CA ALA A 144 -15.29 -2.08 -7.27
C ALA A 144 -13.84 -1.88 -6.81
N PHE A 145 -13.42 -0.65 -6.51
CA PHE A 145 -12.09 -0.40 -5.97
C PHE A 145 -11.86 -1.05 -4.60
N ARG A 146 -12.86 -1.06 -3.71
CA ARG A 146 -12.76 -1.77 -2.42
C ARG A 146 -12.59 -3.27 -2.63
N PHE A 147 -13.34 -3.87 -3.56
CA PHE A 147 -13.20 -5.27 -3.94
C PHE A 147 -11.79 -5.57 -4.44
N LEU A 148 -11.25 -4.74 -5.36
CA LEU A 148 -9.88 -4.90 -5.85
C LEU A 148 -8.86 -4.85 -4.71
N LEU A 149 -8.99 -3.91 -3.76
CA LEU A 149 -8.10 -3.82 -2.61
C LEU A 149 -8.19 -5.05 -1.69
N PHE A 150 -9.41 -5.53 -1.42
CA PHE A 150 -9.62 -6.72 -0.59
C PHE A 150 -9.08 -7.97 -1.29
N SER A 151 -9.22 -8.05 -2.62
CA SER A 151 -8.69 -9.16 -3.42
C SER A 151 -7.16 -9.25 -3.33
N VAL A 152 -6.42 -8.13 -3.28
CA VAL A 152 -4.96 -8.16 -3.07
C VAL A 152 -4.59 -8.89 -1.79
N ILE A 153 -5.30 -8.61 -0.69
CA ILE A 153 -5.03 -9.23 0.62
C ILE A 153 -5.42 -10.72 0.59
N ALA A 154 -6.57 -11.07 0.02
CA ALA A 154 -6.99 -12.46 -0.12
C ALA A 154 -5.99 -13.28 -0.95
N LEU A 155 -5.51 -12.72 -2.07
CA LEU A 155 -4.50 -13.35 -2.92
C LEU A 155 -3.16 -13.51 -2.22
N LEU A 156 -2.75 -12.56 -1.37
CA LEU A 156 -1.56 -12.70 -0.54
C LEU A 156 -1.66 -13.92 0.38
N ILE A 157 -2.79 -14.04 1.09
CA ILE A 157 -3.03 -15.16 2.00
C ILE A 157 -2.98 -16.47 1.22
N MET A 158 -3.62 -16.54 0.05
CA MET A 158 -3.57 -17.72 -0.81
C MET A 158 -2.14 -18.08 -1.21
N VAL A 159 -1.35 -17.12 -1.70
CA VAL A 159 0.05 -17.34 -2.12
C VAL A 159 0.92 -17.78 -0.96
N ILE A 160 0.80 -17.14 0.22
CA ILE A 160 1.58 -17.53 1.40
C ILE A 160 1.22 -18.94 1.82
N THR A 161 -0.07 -19.25 1.96
CA THR A 161 -0.53 -20.57 2.43
C THR A 161 -0.10 -21.68 1.48
N THR A 162 -0.27 -21.53 0.17
CA THR A 162 0.17 -22.55 -0.80
C THR A 162 1.69 -22.66 -0.86
N THR A 163 2.41 -21.55 -0.77
CA THR A 163 3.88 -21.57 -0.72
C THR A 163 4.34 -22.32 0.50
N VAL A 164 3.89 -21.96 1.70
CA VAL A 164 4.28 -22.61 2.96
C VAL A 164 3.91 -24.09 2.94
N HIS A 165 2.65 -24.43 2.65
CA HIS A 165 2.18 -25.81 2.70
C HIS A 165 2.91 -26.73 1.70
N SER A 166 3.36 -26.20 0.55
CA SER A 166 4.17 -26.96 -0.41
C SER A 166 5.51 -27.48 0.16
N PHE A 167 6.05 -26.82 1.19
CA PHE A 167 7.23 -27.30 1.93
C PHE A 167 6.91 -28.38 2.96
N PHE A 168 5.66 -28.57 3.37
CA PHE A 168 5.26 -29.56 4.39
C PHE A 168 4.60 -30.82 3.80
N THR A 169 4.29 -30.83 2.50
CA THR A 169 3.70 -31.99 1.82
C THR A 169 4.67 -32.63 0.83
N LEU A 170 4.65 -33.96 0.72
CA LEU A 170 5.32 -34.74 -0.33
C LEU A 170 4.34 -35.27 -1.39
N ASP A 171 3.04 -35.09 -1.18
CA ASP A 171 2.01 -35.57 -2.10
C ASP A 171 2.00 -34.73 -3.39
N MET A 172 2.28 -35.39 -4.51
CA MET A 172 2.32 -34.77 -5.83
C MET A 172 0.96 -34.23 -6.27
N ALA A 173 -0.15 -34.89 -5.90
CA ALA A 173 -1.49 -34.43 -6.25
C ALA A 173 -1.85 -33.14 -5.51
N VAL A 174 -1.45 -33.02 -4.24
CA VAL A 174 -1.64 -31.80 -3.44
C VAL A 174 -0.78 -30.67 -3.99
N ARG A 175 0.51 -30.92 -4.27
CA ARG A 175 1.42 -29.92 -4.84
C ARG A 175 0.95 -29.38 -6.19
N GLN A 176 0.33 -30.23 -7.01
CA GLN A 176 -0.20 -29.79 -8.30
C GLN A 176 -1.39 -28.84 -8.12
N LYS A 177 -2.32 -29.14 -7.22
CA LYS A 177 -3.43 -28.23 -6.87
C LYS A 177 -2.92 -26.91 -6.28
N GLU A 178 -1.93 -26.96 -5.38
CA GLU A 178 -1.32 -25.75 -4.82
C GLU A 178 -0.64 -24.88 -5.88
N ARG A 179 0.01 -25.52 -6.85
CA ARG A 179 0.61 -24.82 -7.99
C ARG A 179 -0.46 -24.13 -8.83
N GLU A 180 -1.57 -24.78 -9.12
CA GLU A 180 -2.70 -24.15 -9.85
C GLU A 180 -3.22 -22.92 -9.10
N VAL A 181 -3.40 -23.03 -7.78
CA VAL A 181 -3.82 -21.92 -6.92
C VAL A 181 -2.78 -20.79 -6.93
N ALA A 182 -1.48 -21.10 -6.84
CA ALA A 182 -0.41 -20.12 -6.88
C ALA A 182 -0.31 -19.41 -8.25
N LEU A 183 -0.52 -20.14 -9.35
CA LEU A 183 -0.55 -19.60 -10.71
C LEU A 183 -1.75 -18.68 -10.92
N PHE A 184 -2.95 -19.10 -10.47
CA PHE A 184 -4.14 -18.26 -10.48
C PHE A 184 -3.88 -16.97 -9.70
N ALA A 185 -3.39 -17.09 -8.46
CA ALA A 185 -3.20 -15.93 -7.61
C ALA A 185 -2.13 -14.98 -8.15
N GLY A 186 -1.00 -15.52 -8.64
CA GLY A 186 0.05 -14.71 -9.26
C GLY A 186 -0.40 -14.04 -10.56
N THR A 187 -1.22 -14.71 -11.38
CA THR A 187 -1.81 -14.11 -12.59
C THR A 187 -2.75 -12.96 -12.23
N TYR A 188 -3.62 -13.16 -11.24
CA TYR A 188 -4.50 -12.11 -10.75
C TYR A 188 -3.67 -10.92 -10.23
N LEU A 189 -2.67 -11.16 -9.39
CA LEU A 189 -1.79 -10.10 -8.88
C LEU A 189 -1.08 -9.33 -10.01
N ALA A 190 -0.67 -10.00 -11.08
CA ALA A 190 -0.10 -9.34 -12.26
C ALA A 190 -1.13 -8.46 -12.98
N VAL A 191 -2.38 -8.92 -13.12
CA VAL A 191 -3.49 -8.11 -13.64
C VAL A 191 -3.74 -6.89 -12.76
N LEU A 192 -3.73 -7.04 -11.43
CA LEU A 192 -3.92 -5.94 -10.49
C LEU A 192 -2.77 -4.92 -10.54
N ALA A 193 -1.53 -5.37 -10.75
CA ALA A 193 -0.38 -4.49 -10.95
C ALA A 193 -0.51 -3.68 -12.25
N PHE A 194 -1.08 -4.30 -13.30
CA PHE A 194 -1.33 -3.69 -14.61
C PHE A 194 -2.51 -2.72 -14.62
N LEU A 195 -3.57 -3.03 -13.87
CA LEU A 195 -4.86 -2.35 -13.91
C LEU A 195 -4.84 -0.81 -13.75
N PRO A 196 -3.96 -0.19 -12.93
CA PRO A 196 -3.85 1.27 -12.88
C PRO A 196 -3.56 1.93 -14.24
N ILE A 197 -2.87 1.24 -15.15
CA ILE A 197 -2.52 1.76 -16.48
C ILE A 197 -3.77 2.01 -17.34
N PRO A 198 -4.59 0.99 -17.69
CA PRO A 198 -5.79 1.20 -18.48
C PRO A 198 -6.80 2.11 -17.76
N ILE A 199 -6.94 2.00 -16.43
CA ILE A 199 -7.84 2.90 -15.65
C ILE A 199 -7.45 4.37 -15.84
N VAL A 200 -6.16 4.70 -15.72
CA VAL A 200 -5.70 6.08 -15.82
C VAL A 200 -5.75 6.58 -17.27
N ILE A 201 -5.39 5.75 -18.25
CA ILE A 201 -5.47 6.11 -19.67
C ILE A 201 -6.91 6.41 -20.06
N THR A 202 -7.84 5.49 -19.76
CA THR A 202 -9.27 5.68 -20.03
C THR A 202 -9.82 6.92 -19.33
N ALA A 203 -9.47 7.16 -18.06
CA ALA A 203 -9.88 8.38 -17.34
C ALA A 203 -9.40 9.67 -18.02
N VAL A 204 -8.23 9.67 -18.67
CA VAL A 204 -7.66 10.84 -19.35
C VAL A 204 -8.23 11.04 -20.75
N VAL A 205 -8.50 9.95 -21.48
CA VAL A 205 -8.98 9.98 -22.87
C VAL A 205 -10.50 10.19 -22.95
N TRP A 206 -11.26 9.67 -21.97
CA TRP A 206 -12.72 9.72 -22.00
C TRP A 206 -13.26 11.16 -22.06
N PRO A 207 -14.25 11.46 -22.94
CA PRO A 207 -14.84 12.78 -23.06
C PRO A 207 -15.34 13.29 -21.71
N ARG A 208 -15.07 14.55 -21.41
CA ARG A 208 -15.46 15.18 -20.15
C ARG A 208 -16.73 15.97 -20.31
N ASP A 209 -17.58 15.90 -19.30
CA ASP A 209 -18.63 16.89 -19.10
C ASP A 209 -17.99 18.25 -18.85
N LYS A 210 -18.14 19.16 -19.81
CA LYS A 210 -17.53 20.51 -19.77
C LYS A 210 -18.02 21.33 -18.58
N GLU A 211 -19.19 21.00 -18.05
CA GLU A 211 -19.80 21.64 -16.88
C GLU A 211 -19.11 21.26 -15.56
N LEU A 212 -18.55 20.05 -15.46
CA LEU A 212 -17.85 19.57 -14.27
C LEU A 212 -16.37 19.95 -14.33
N LYS A 213 -16.01 21.09 -13.74
CA LYS A 213 -14.61 21.53 -13.58
C LYS A 213 -13.78 20.47 -12.85
N ILE A 214 -12.56 20.19 -13.34
CA ILE A 214 -11.59 19.25 -12.75
C ILE A 214 -11.43 19.49 -11.25
N ASP A 215 -11.51 18.42 -10.47
CA ASP A 215 -11.31 18.49 -9.02
C ASP A 215 -9.83 18.29 -8.68
N LYS A 216 -9.07 19.39 -8.76
CA LYS A 216 -7.63 19.39 -8.47
C LYS A 216 -7.41 19.13 -6.99
N PHE A 217 -6.76 18.02 -6.66
CA PHE A 217 -6.25 17.74 -5.30
C PHE A 217 -4.75 18.03 -5.22
N GLY A 218 -4.20 18.12 -4.01
CA GLY A 218 -2.76 18.18 -3.74
C GLY A 218 -1.98 19.25 -4.53
N GLN A 219 -0.66 19.12 -4.55
CA GLN A 219 0.22 20.08 -5.24
C GLN A 219 0.60 19.64 -6.67
N GLY A 220 0.85 20.62 -7.53
CA GLY A 220 1.40 20.43 -8.88
C GLY A 220 0.39 20.04 -9.96
N ARG A 221 0.90 19.90 -11.19
CA ARG A 221 0.08 19.63 -12.38
C ARG A 221 -0.46 18.20 -12.37
N LEU A 222 -1.75 18.04 -12.69
CA LEU A 222 -2.42 16.73 -12.78
C LEU A 222 -1.78 15.81 -13.84
N ARG A 223 -1.28 16.38 -14.94
CA ARG A 223 -0.52 15.63 -15.97
C ARG A 223 0.74 14.97 -15.41
N THR A 224 1.44 15.64 -14.49
CA THR A 224 2.62 15.06 -13.83
C THR A 224 2.24 13.87 -12.96
N LYS A 225 1.11 13.95 -12.24
CA LYS A 225 0.60 12.83 -11.42
C LYS A 225 0.25 11.62 -12.27
N VAL A 226 -0.40 11.84 -13.41
CA VAL A 226 -0.71 10.79 -14.40
C VAL A 226 0.57 10.14 -14.89
N ARG A 227 1.56 10.92 -15.36
CA ARG A 227 2.85 10.37 -15.85
C ARG A 227 3.58 9.57 -14.78
N LEU A 228 3.65 10.08 -13.55
CA LEU A 228 4.28 9.40 -12.43
C LEU A 228 3.58 8.07 -12.10
N LEU A 229 2.25 8.05 -12.07
CA LEU A 229 1.49 6.84 -11.78
C LEU A 229 1.60 5.80 -12.91
N LEU A 230 1.55 6.23 -14.17
CA LEU A 230 1.76 5.33 -15.32
C LEU A 230 3.17 4.73 -15.30
N PHE A 231 4.18 5.54 -14.99
CA PHE A 231 5.56 5.09 -14.87
C PHE A 231 5.72 4.02 -13.78
N THR A 232 5.25 4.29 -12.56
CA THR A 232 5.40 3.31 -11.46
C THR A 232 4.53 2.08 -11.68
N SER A 233 3.34 2.22 -12.27
CA SER A 233 2.48 1.08 -12.61
C SER A 233 3.13 0.19 -13.68
N THR A 234 3.82 0.77 -14.66
CA THR A 234 4.54 0.00 -15.68
C THR A 234 5.68 -0.81 -15.07
N LEU A 235 6.48 -0.20 -14.21
CA LEU A 235 7.56 -0.88 -13.49
C LEU A 235 7.04 -2.03 -12.62
N LEU A 236 5.97 -1.79 -11.86
CA LEU A 236 5.36 -2.82 -11.02
C LEU A 236 4.72 -3.95 -11.84
N SER A 237 4.10 -3.62 -12.98
CA SER A 237 3.54 -4.60 -13.92
C SER A 237 4.63 -5.48 -14.51
N LEU A 238 5.77 -4.90 -14.89
CA LEU A 238 6.93 -5.65 -15.37
C LEU A 238 7.43 -6.65 -14.31
N GLY A 239 7.60 -6.20 -13.06
CA GLY A 239 8.02 -7.08 -11.96
C GLY A 239 7.00 -8.17 -11.63
N ALA A 240 5.71 -7.87 -11.68
CA ALA A 240 4.64 -8.85 -11.46
C ALA A 240 4.56 -9.87 -12.61
N GLY A 241 4.60 -9.38 -13.86
CA GLY A 241 4.63 -10.17 -15.09
C GLY A 241 5.82 -11.13 -15.14
N PHE A 242 7.02 -10.65 -14.77
CA PHE A 242 8.20 -11.49 -14.68
C PHE A 242 8.01 -12.61 -13.65
N ARG A 243 7.56 -12.29 -12.42
CA ARG A 243 7.32 -13.28 -11.35
C ARG A 243 6.34 -14.38 -11.78
N ILE A 244 5.20 -14.00 -12.37
CA ILE A 244 4.24 -15.00 -12.84
C ILE A 244 4.77 -15.79 -14.04
N GLY A 245 5.52 -15.16 -14.94
CA GLY A 245 6.16 -15.84 -16.07
C GLY A 245 7.13 -16.95 -15.62
N VAL A 246 7.92 -16.69 -14.58
CA VAL A 246 8.80 -17.71 -13.97
C VAL A 246 7.98 -18.87 -13.41
N ASN A 247 6.88 -18.59 -12.71
CA ASN A 247 6.04 -19.63 -12.12
C ASN A 247 5.32 -20.51 -13.18
N PHE A 248 4.98 -19.96 -14.34
CA PHE A 248 4.40 -20.73 -15.44
C PHE A 248 5.40 -21.69 -16.12
N SER A 249 6.70 -21.41 -16.02
CA SER A 249 7.75 -22.25 -16.62
C SER A 249 8.67 -22.85 -15.55
N PRO A 250 8.15 -23.76 -14.70
CA PRO A 250 8.96 -24.39 -13.67
C PRO A 250 10.05 -25.23 -14.32
N ARG A 251 11.24 -25.18 -13.74
CA ARG A 251 12.37 -26.01 -14.13
C ARG A 251 12.84 -26.84 -12.93
N PRO A 252 13.39 -28.03 -13.14
CA PRO A 252 14.03 -28.78 -12.06
C PRO A 252 15.25 -28.00 -11.55
N ILE A 253 15.61 -28.18 -10.27
CA ILE A 253 16.78 -27.52 -9.66
C ILE A 253 18.08 -27.82 -10.41
N THR A 254 18.19 -28.99 -11.02
CA THR A 254 19.36 -29.43 -11.78
C THR A 254 19.53 -28.73 -13.14
N ASN A 255 18.49 -28.06 -13.65
CA ASN A 255 18.55 -27.36 -14.94
C ASN A 255 17.81 -26.01 -14.89
N PRO A 256 18.35 -25.02 -14.14
CA PRO A 256 17.75 -23.69 -14.04
C PRO A 256 17.97 -22.87 -15.32
N ALA A 257 16.90 -22.25 -15.83
CA ALA A 257 16.99 -21.28 -16.93
C ALA A 257 17.56 -19.92 -16.50
N TRP A 258 17.91 -19.06 -17.46
CA TRP A 258 18.48 -17.72 -17.22
C TRP A 258 17.64 -16.85 -16.27
N TYR A 259 16.31 -16.99 -16.32
CA TYR A 259 15.38 -16.22 -15.50
C TYR A 259 15.35 -16.68 -14.03
N HIS A 260 15.94 -17.83 -13.68
CA HIS A 260 16.14 -18.25 -12.29
C HIS A 260 17.44 -17.69 -11.68
N SER A 261 18.25 -16.97 -12.46
CA SER A 261 19.52 -16.43 -11.98
C SER A 261 19.36 -15.46 -10.81
N LYS A 262 20.41 -15.33 -10.00
CA LYS A 262 20.50 -14.36 -8.91
C LYS A 262 20.29 -12.93 -9.42
N ALA A 263 20.88 -12.59 -10.57
CA ALA A 263 20.71 -11.28 -11.20
C ALA A 263 19.23 -10.99 -11.48
N ALA A 264 18.50 -11.93 -12.09
CA ALA A 264 17.08 -11.76 -12.37
C ALA A 264 16.27 -11.58 -11.06
N PHE A 265 16.57 -12.36 -10.03
CA PHE A 265 15.92 -12.22 -8.72
C PHE A 265 16.06 -10.80 -8.15
N TYR A 266 17.28 -10.26 -8.06
CA TYR A 266 17.52 -8.93 -7.49
C TYR A 266 16.93 -7.81 -8.36
N CYS A 267 17.10 -7.89 -9.69
CA CYS A 267 16.58 -6.88 -10.61
C CYS A 267 15.04 -6.77 -10.52
N PHE A 268 14.33 -7.88 -10.63
CA PHE A 268 12.87 -7.86 -10.74
C PHE A 268 12.13 -7.80 -9.39
N ASN A 269 12.73 -8.27 -8.29
CA ASN A 269 12.08 -8.23 -6.96
C ASN A 269 12.53 -7.07 -6.08
N PHE A 270 13.71 -6.49 -6.30
CA PHE A 270 14.24 -5.44 -5.42
C PHE A 270 14.51 -4.15 -6.17
N VAL A 271 15.27 -4.17 -7.28
CA VAL A 271 15.67 -2.94 -7.98
C VAL A 271 14.47 -2.19 -8.54
N ILE A 272 13.54 -2.87 -9.22
CA ILE A 272 12.30 -2.27 -9.71
C ILE A 272 11.55 -1.55 -8.58
N GLU A 273 11.44 -2.21 -7.43
CA GLU A 273 10.66 -1.71 -6.31
C GLU A 273 11.41 -0.57 -5.58
N LEU A 274 12.73 -0.64 -5.54
CA LEU A 274 13.60 0.42 -5.05
C LEU A 274 13.41 1.71 -5.86
N ILE A 275 13.43 1.59 -7.21
CA ILE A 275 13.17 2.73 -8.09
C ILE A 275 11.80 3.35 -7.77
N VAL A 276 10.76 2.53 -7.60
CA VAL A 276 9.42 3.03 -7.26
C VAL A 276 9.40 3.76 -5.91
N VAL A 277 10.06 3.22 -4.88
CA VAL A 277 10.17 3.86 -3.55
C VAL A 277 10.82 5.23 -3.63
N TYR A 278 11.94 5.34 -4.36
CA TYR A 278 12.65 6.61 -4.52
C TYR A 278 11.90 7.59 -5.40
N VAL A 279 11.22 7.13 -6.45
CA VAL A 279 10.33 7.98 -7.25
C VAL A 279 9.23 8.57 -6.36
N TYR A 280 8.65 7.81 -5.43
CA TYR A 280 7.64 8.35 -4.52
C TYR A 280 8.19 9.39 -3.57
N ALA A 281 9.40 9.17 -3.05
CA ALA A 281 10.07 10.13 -2.18
C ALA A 281 10.46 11.41 -2.94
N ILE A 282 11.20 11.29 -4.05
CA ILE A 282 11.75 12.42 -4.82
C ILE A 282 10.63 13.23 -5.46
N ALA A 283 9.65 12.57 -6.09
CA ALA A 283 8.53 13.26 -6.70
C ALA A 283 7.53 13.81 -5.66
N ARG A 284 7.80 13.65 -4.35
CA ARG A 284 6.96 14.16 -3.25
C ARG A 284 5.49 13.74 -3.41
N PHE A 285 5.27 12.44 -3.56
CA PHE A 285 3.91 11.88 -3.67
C PHE A 285 3.04 12.28 -2.47
N ASP A 286 3.67 12.47 -1.31
CA ASP A 286 3.05 12.98 -0.10
C ASP A 286 2.34 14.33 -0.29
N LYS A 287 2.94 15.25 -1.07
CA LYS A 287 2.34 16.55 -1.40
C LYS A 287 1.45 16.48 -2.64
N ARG A 288 1.87 15.74 -3.66
CA ARG A 288 1.16 15.68 -4.95
C ARG A 288 -0.17 14.93 -4.83
N PHE A 289 -0.21 13.85 -4.07
CA PHE A 289 -1.40 13.02 -3.96
C PHE A 289 -2.19 13.26 -2.67
N HIS A 290 -1.86 14.28 -1.88
CA HIS A 290 -2.62 14.65 -0.69
C HIS A 290 -4.09 14.98 -1.02
N ILE A 291 -5.00 14.49 -0.20
CA ILE A 291 -6.43 14.80 -0.24
C ILE A 291 -6.83 15.33 1.14
N PRO A 292 -7.58 16.43 1.24
CA PRO A 292 -8.09 16.95 2.52
C PRO A 292 -8.90 15.89 3.29
N ASN A 293 -8.73 15.86 4.61
CA ASN A 293 -9.46 14.94 5.49
C ASN A 293 -10.97 15.13 5.34
N GLY A 294 -11.74 14.03 5.41
CA GLY A 294 -13.21 14.10 5.35
C GLY A 294 -13.83 14.26 3.95
N SER A 295 -13.04 14.11 2.88
CA SER A 295 -13.57 14.12 1.51
C SER A 295 -14.54 12.95 1.27
N LYS A 296 -15.85 13.23 1.21
CA LYS A 296 -16.93 12.22 1.07
C LYS A 296 -17.69 12.29 -0.26
N GLY A 297 -17.47 13.32 -1.09
CA GLY A 297 -18.20 13.49 -2.34
C GLY A 297 -17.48 14.38 -3.38
N PRO A 298 -18.09 14.54 -4.57
CA PRO A 298 -17.60 15.42 -5.63
C PRO A 298 -17.33 16.84 -5.11
N GLY A 299 -16.22 17.46 -5.52
CA GLY A 299 -15.85 18.82 -5.12
C GLY A 299 -15.06 18.93 -3.81
N HIS A 300 -15.04 17.87 -2.98
CA HIS A 300 -14.31 17.89 -1.70
C HIS A 300 -12.78 17.88 -1.86
N TYR A 301 -12.24 17.52 -3.03
CA TYR A 301 -10.78 17.54 -3.23
C TYR A 301 -10.21 18.97 -3.32
N ARG A 302 -11.06 19.98 -3.59
CA ARG A 302 -10.67 21.40 -3.60
C ARG A 302 -10.31 21.95 -2.21
N GLY A 303 -10.71 21.27 -1.15
CA GLY A 303 -10.54 21.72 0.23
C GLY A 303 -11.45 22.91 0.58
N LEU A 304 -11.75 23.03 1.87
CA LEU A 304 -12.53 24.08 2.54
C LEU A 304 -11.86 25.48 2.47
N ASN A 305 -11.25 25.84 1.34
CA ASN A 305 -10.72 27.20 1.13
C ASN A 305 -11.80 28.19 0.67
N THR A 306 -13.05 27.74 0.48
CA THR A 306 -14.18 28.62 0.14
C THR A 306 -14.89 29.18 1.37
N GLU A 307 -14.88 28.50 2.52
CA GLU A 307 -15.58 29.01 3.73
C GLU A 307 -14.89 30.20 4.40
N ARG A 308 -13.62 30.49 4.10
CA ARG A 308 -12.92 31.67 4.64
C ARG A 308 -13.04 32.94 3.80
N VAL A 309 -13.64 32.88 2.62
CA VAL A 309 -13.75 34.06 1.74
C VAL A 309 -15.16 34.65 1.74
N ASP A 310 -16.17 33.91 2.20
CA ASP A 310 -17.57 34.37 2.18
C ASP A 310 -18.06 35.00 3.49
N ASN A 311 -17.27 34.92 4.57
CA ASN A 311 -17.66 35.44 5.89
C ASN A 311 -17.15 36.86 6.19
N GLY A 312 -16.88 37.65 5.14
CA GLY A 312 -16.30 39.00 5.27
C GLY A 312 -16.87 40.04 4.32
N ARG A 313 -18.06 39.81 3.74
CA ARG A 313 -18.73 40.77 2.86
C ARG A 313 -20.23 40.84 3.14
N GLY A 314 -20.56 41.46 4.27
CA GLY A 314 -21.84 42.09 4.57
C GLY A 314 -21.55 43.06 5.72
N ASP A 315 -21.92 44.33 5.71
CA ASP A 315 -22.72 45.15 4.82
C ASP A 315 -22.23 46.61 5.03
N GLU A 316 -21.97 47.37 3.96
CA GLU A 316 -21.76 48.83 4.07
C GLU A 316 -22.45 49.54 2.89
N HIS A 317 -23.69 49.98 3.13
CA HIS A 317 -24.48 50.99 2.43
C HIS A 317 -25.78 51.18 3.24
N GLY A 318 -26.25 52.34 3.70
CA GLY A 318 -25.86 53.74 3.62
C GLY A 318 -26.87 54.55 4.45
N ASP A 319 -26.51 55.79 4.80
CA ASP A 319 -27.19 56.75 5.68
C ASP A 319 -28.66 57.11 5.38
N GLY A 320 -29.35 57.63 6.42
CA GLY A 320 -30.55 58.46 6.31
C GLY A 320 -31.19 58.84 7.66
N ASP A 321 -30.86 60.02 8.16
CA ASP A 321 -31.40 60.70 9.36
C ASP A 321 -32.91 60.98 9.32
N VAL A 322 -33.61 61.01 10.49
CA VAL A 322 -34.58 62.07 10.91
C VAL A 322 -34.81 62.03 12.44
N GLU A 323 -34.88 63.23 13.01
CA GLU A 323 -34.96 63.75 14.38
C GLU A 323 -36.25 63.53 15.24
N ALA A 324 -36.04 63.76 16.56
CA ALA A 324 -36.89 64.44 17.57
C ALA A 324 -37.83 63.67 18.53
N GLY A 325 -37.61 63.88 19.85
CA GLY A 325 -38.68 63.99 20.87
C GLY A 325 -38.46 63.28 22.22
N ASN A 326 -37.96 63.98 23.24
CA ASN A 326 -38.11 63.70 24.69
C ASN A 326 -39.33 64.53 25.23
N PRO A 327 -39.87 64.47 26.48
CA PRO A 327 -39.41 63.78 27.72
C PRO A 327 -40.50 63.22 28.72
N ALA A 328 -40.02 62.67 29.85
CA ALA A 328 -40.52 62.83 31.25
C ALA A 328 -41.25 61.68 32.02
N GLY A 329 -40.81 61.49 33.29
CA GLY A 329 -41.54 60.97 34.49
C GLY A 329 -41.66 59.43 34.63
N THR A 330 -41.56 58.75 35.78
CA THR A 330 -41.69 59.11 37.22
C THR A 330 -41.18 57.93 38.08
N GLU A 331 -40.93 58.20 39.37
CA GLU A 331 -40.30 57.41 40.45
C GLU A 331 -41.10 56.22 41.04
N ASP A 332 -40.44 55.55 42.01
CA ASP A 332 -40.90 54.65 43.09
C ASP A 332 -41.29 53.20 42.75
N GLY A 333 -40.87 52.14 43.46
CA GLY A 333 -40.10 51.98 44.69
C GLY A 333 -40.65 50.79 45.48
N HIS A 334 -39.89 49.70 45.69
CA HIS A 334 -40.02 48.88 46.91
C HIS A 334 -38.90 47.85 47.12
N ARG A 335 -38.55 47.76 48.41
CA ARG A 335 -37.49 47.04 49.09
C ARG A 335 -38.00 45.68 49.57
N ALA A 336 -37.19 44.63 49.50
CA ALA A 336 -37.14 43.58 50.53
C ALA A 336 -35.86 42.74 50.43
N GLU A 337 -35.14 42.75 51.54
CA GLU A 337 -33.99 41.92 51.88
C GLU A 337 -34.39 40.43 52.01
N SER A 338 -33.48 39.48 51.71
CA SER A 338 -32.93 38.60 52.75
C SER A 338 -31.84 37.66 52.22
N ARG A 339 -30.75 37.70 52.98
CA ARG A 339 -29.50 36.92 53.03
C ARG A 339 -29.63 35.40 52.91
N SER A 340 -28.60 34.78 52.33
CA SER A 340 -27.76 33.71 52.93
C SER A 340 -26.82 33.14 51.85
N SER A 341 -25.57 33.59 51.71
CA SER A 341 -24.34 33.11 52.38
C SER A 341 -23.94 31.68 52.01
N VAL A 342 -22.88 31.52 51.19
CA VAL A 342 -21.55 30.93 51.55
C VAL A 342 -21.42 29.50 50.97
N GLN A 343 -20.32 28.98 50.44
CA GLN A 343 -19.01 29.45 49.95
C GLN A 343 -18.32 28.23 49.31
N LYS A 344 -17.54 28.44 48.24
CA LYS A 344 -16.56 27.47 47.71
C LYS A 344 -15.51 27.13 48.78
N PRO A 345 -14.89 25.93 48.75
CA PRO A 345 -13.50 25.89 48.29
C PRO A 345 -13.11 24.65 47.47
N ALA A 346 -12.02 24.78 46.70
CA ALA A 346 -11.18 23.72 46.14
C ALA A 346 -9.89 23.59 47.00
N PRO A 347 -8.81 22.83 46.66
CA PRO A 347 -8.64 21.56 45.91
C PRO A 347 -7.75 20.49 46.63
N GLY A 348 -7.67 19.27 46.06
CA GLY A 348 -6.55 18.29 46.15
C GLY A 348 -6.50 17.35 47.38
N PRO A 349 -5.62 16.30 47.43
CA PRO A 349 -4.67 15.77 46.43
C PRO A 349 -4.71 14.21 46.23
N GLU A 350 -3.73 13.75 45.45
CA GLU A 350 -3.17 12.42 45.07
C GLU A 350 -3.24 11.18 46.02
N VAL A 351 -2.65 10.08 45.49
CA VAL A 351 -2.25 8.75 46.03
C VAL A 351 -3.33 7.65 45.81
N VAL A 352 -3.11 6.51 45.14
CA VAL A 352 -1.97 5.58 44.96
C VAL A 352 -1.91 5.07 43.52
#